data_AF-H0BTY2-F1
#
_entry.id   AF-H0BTY2-F1
#
_cell.length_a   1.000
_cell.length_b   1.000
_cell.length_c   1.000
_cell.angle_alpha   90.00
_cell.angle_beta   90.00
_cell.angle_gamma   90.00
#
_symmetry.space_group_name_H-M   'P 1'
#
loop_
_entity.id
_entity.type
_entity.pdbx_description
1 polymer ?
#
loop_
_entity_poly.entity_id
_entity_poly.type
_entity_poly.pdbx_seq_one_letter_code
_entity_poly.pdbx_strand_id
1 'polypeptide(L)'
;MNHTLRPLRSACTLAAALLALAASFATHAATPAEARYVGDYRGGSVDTVTQLALLGDNTFCFAVTGGALDMLMAGRWKSEGTGVRLQQVRPEQTLFPAFARKVAALGDRVEFDFHGRSLSNARAPVFAVSADDQPPATLRPLFVADNSTWSESYQLPALPAQAVRTFYLGEVVDGAPGKAPVVKVVQYRLDGANSVRVGFDQLQAMPPMVQRAELQGDMLFLSGSRLGQRRALSREVEQAVRTGCVEPALNPNVPRPVKKGQDKPLEPLRTFTLGLEAIQGKPFFEAKGN
;
A
#
# COMPACT_ATOMS: atom_id res chain seq x y z
N MET A 1 -18.05 12.94 71.95
CA MET A 1 -17.89 13.25 70.51
C MET A 1 -16.99 12.19 69.94
N ASN A 2 -17.58 11.14 69.35
CA ASN A 2 -16.88 9.91 68.97
C ASN A 2 -16.70 9.81 67.46
N HIS A 3 -15.51 9.35 67.09
CA HIS A 3 -15.09 8.99 65.74
C HIS A 3 -15.89 7.79 65.19
N THR A 4 -16.19 7.83 63.89
CA THR A 4 -16.47 6.65 63.07
C THR A 4 -15.84 6.79 61.69
N LEU A 5 -15.16 5.73 61.27
CA LEU A 5 -14.34 5.56 60.06
C LEU A 5 -15.15 5.01 58.87
N ARG A 6 -14.80 5.51 57.67
CA ARG A 6 -14.78 4.87 56.32
C ARG A 6 -16.13 4.45 55.66
N PRO A 7 -16.18 4.19 54.32
CA PRO A 7 -15.10 4.13 53.33
C PRO A 7 -15.29 4.93 52.02
N LEU A 8 -14.16 5.20 51.36
CA LEU A 8 -14.05 5.50 49.92
C LEU A 8 -14.61 4.34 49.08
N ARG A 9 -15.55 4.64 48.18
CA ARG A 9 -15.84 3.82 46.99
C ARG A 9 -16.29 4.75 45.88
N SER A 10 -15.49 4.84 44.81
CA SER A 10 -15.92 4.89 43.40
C SER A 10 -14.77 5.45 42.55
N ALA A 11 -13.76 4.63 42.32
CA ALA A 11 -12.75 4.86 41.28
C ALA A 11 -12.54 3.53 40.56
N CYS A 12 -13.53 3.08 39.78
CA CYS A 12 -13.35 1.90 38.93
C CYS A 12 -14.40 1.77 37.81
N THR A 13 -14.81 2.86 37.17
CA THR A 13 -15.80 2.82 36.07
C THR A 13 -15.40 3.64 34.85
N LEU A 14 -14.09 3.78 34.57
CA LEU A 14 -13.62 4.46 33.35
C LEU A 14 -12.52 3.70 32.57
N ALA A 15 -12.21 2.45 32.91
CA ALA A 15 -11.16 1.69 32.24
C ALA A 15 -11.68 0.54 31.32
N ALA A 16 -12.99 0.29 31.25
CA ALA A 16 -13.55 -0.81 30.46
C ALA A 16 -14.05 -0.40 29.06
N ALA A 17 -14.12 0.89 28.74
CA ALA A 17 -14.73 1.38 27.49
C ALA A 17 -13.74 1.62 26.33
N LEU A 18 -12.42 1.48 26.56
CA LEU A 18 -11.39 1.76 25.54
C LEU A 18 -10.66 0.53 25.01
N LEU A 19 -11.01 -0.68 25.48
CA LEU A 19 -10.40 -1.95 25.03
C LEU A 19 -11.25 -2.71 23.99
N ALA A 20 -12.39 -2.15 23.54
CA ALA A 20 -13.28 -2.81 22.58
C ALA A 20 -12.99 -2.49 21.09
N LEU A 21 -12.03 -1.62 20.77
CA LEU A 21 -11.69 -1.27 19.38
C LEU A 21 -10.54 -2.08 18.76
N ALA A 22 -9.99 -3.05 19.49
CA ALA A 22 -9.16 -4.10 18.92
C ALA A 22 -9.98 -5.39 18.80
N ALA A 23 -11.13 -5.32 18.10
CA ALA A 23 -11.86 -6.50 17.69
C ALA A 23 -10.95 -7.31 16.77
N SER A 24 -10.27 -8.28 17.37
CA SER A 24 -9.43 -9.24 16.68
C SER A 24 -10.31 -9.98 15.69
N PHE A 25 -10.17 -9.67 14.41
CA PHE A 25 -10.87 -10.38 13.35
C PHE A 25 -10.28 -11.79 13.26
N ALA A 26 -10.72 -12.70 14.12
CA ALA A 26 -10.42 -14.12 13.98
C ALA A 26 -11.31 -14.71 12.86
N THR A 27 -10.75 -15.67 12.12
CA THR A 27 -11.49 -16.44 11.12
C THR A 27 -12.55 -17.27 11.84
N HIS A 28 -13.82 -17.07 11.49
CA HIS A 28 -14.91 -17.90 11.97
C HIS A 28 -15.75 -18.32 10.76
N ALA A 29 -16.46 -19.44 10.88
CA ALA A 29 -17.46 -19.79 9.88
C ALA A 29 -18.59 -18.75 9.93
N ALA A 30 -19.07 -18.34 8.75
CA ALA A 30 -20.17 -17.40 8.61
C ALA A 30 -21.38 -17.92 9.40
N THR A 31 -21.96 -17.04 10.22
CA THR A 31 -23.21 -17.36 10.91
C THR A 31 -24.35 -17.57 9.89
N PRO A 32 -25.47 -18.23 10.25
CA PRO A 32 -26.60 -18.39 9.34
C PRO A 32 -27.13 -17.07 8.74
N ALA A 33 -27.07 -15.98 9.51
CA ALA A 33 -27.43 -14.64 9.05
C ALA A 33 -26.42 -14.06 8.05
N GLU A 34 -25.15 -14.46 8.14
CA GLU A 34 -24.07 -14.04 7.25
C GLU A 34 -23.98 -14.91 6.00
N ALA A 35 -24.44 -16.16 6.06
CA ALA A 35 -24.42 -17.11 4.95
C ALA A 35 -25.15 -16.60 3.69
N ARG A 36 -26.14 -15.71 3.84
CA ARG A 36 -26.82 -15.06 2.72
C ARG A 36 -25.92 -14.12 1.90
N TYR A 37 -24.83 -13.60 2.49
CA TYR A 37 -23.86 -12.75 1.79
C TYR A 37 -22.78 -13.56 1.08
N VAL A 38 -22.55 -14.81 1.47
CA VAL A 38 -21.54 -15.68 0.84
C VAL A 38 -21.92 -15.92 -0.62
N GLY A 39 -21.02 -15.60 -1.52
CA GLY A 39 -21.25 -15.67 -2.96
C GLY A 39 -20.26 -14.82 -3.76
N ASP A 40 -20.38 -14.92 -5.08
CA ASP A 40 -19.71 -14.03 -6.00
C ASP A 40 -20.69 -13.01 -6.61
N TYR A 41 -20.19 -11.80 -6.81
CA TYR A 41 -20.93 -10.65 -7.30
C TYR A 41 -20.10 -9.98 -8.38
N ARG A 42 -20.73 -9.64 -9.50
CA ARG A 42 -20.06 -8.99 -10.62
C ARG A 42 -20.88 -7.81 -11.13
N GLY A 43 -20.20 -6.70 -11.28
CA GLY A 43 -20.72 -5.45 -11.83
C GLY A 43 -19.76 -4.84 -12.83
N GLY A 44 -20.20 -3.73 -13.42
CA GLY A 44 -19.36 -2.98 -14.34
C GLY A 44 -20.10 -2.33 -15.49
N SER A 45 -19.30 -1.68 -16.32
CA SER A 45 -19.64 -1.14 -17.64
C SER A 45 -18.80 -1.84 -18.71
N VAL A 46 -18.85 -1.34 -19.95
CA VAL A 46 -18.00 -1.83 -21.05
C VAL A 46 -16.51 -1.64 -20.73
N ASP A 47 -16.16 -0.56 -20.03
CA ASP A 47 -14.76 -0.16 -19.80
C ASP A 47 -14.24 -0.53 -18.41
N THR A 48 -15.10 -1.05 -17.53
CA THR A 48 -14.72 -1.37 -16.15
C THR A 48 -15.49 -2.58 -15.65
N VAL A 49 -14.79 -3.58 -15.13
CA VAL A 49 -15.36 -4.74 -14.46
C VAL A 49 -15.00 -4.68 -12.99
N THR A 50 -15.99 -4.88 -12.13
CA THR A 50 -15.81 -5.03 -10.69
C THR A 50 -16.33 -6.40 -10.26
N GLN A 51 -15.57 -7.09 -9.42
CA GLN A 51 -15.95 -8.40 -8.90
C GLN A 51 -15.64 -8.49 -7.42
N LEU A 52 -16.57 -9.09 -6.66
CA LEU A 52 -16.42 -9.36 -5.24
C LEU A 52 -16.77 -10.82 -4.98
N ALA A 53 -15.89 -11.54 -4.29
CA ALA A 53 -16.18 -12.83 -3.70
C ALA A 53 -16.17 -12.69 -2.18
N LEU A 54 -17.31 -13.00 -1.54
CA LEU A 54 -17.43 -13.11 -0.08
C LEU A 54 -17.41 -14.58 0.30
N LEU A 55 -16.37 -15.02 1.01
CA LEU A 55 -16.19 -16.42 1.39
C LEU A 55 -16.80 -16.71 2.76
N GLY A 56 -17.15 -17.97 2.99
CA GLY A 56 -17.82 -18.45 4.21
C GLY A 56 -16.97 -18.40 5.48
N ASP A 57 -15.70 -18.00 5.41
CA ASP A 57 -14.77 -17.86 6.55
C ASP A 57 -14.47 -16.38 6.89
N ASN A 58 -15.39 -15.48 6.52
CA ASN A 58 -15.27 -14.04 6.73
C ASN A 58 -14.10 -13.38 5.99
N THR A 59 -13.61 -14.00 4.91
CA THR A 59 -12.62 -13.40 4.00
C THR A 59 -13.27 -12.96 2.70
N PHE A 60 -12.66 -11.97 2.03
CA PHE A 60 -13.13 -11.53 0.71
C PHE A 60 -11.97 -11.30 -0.25
N CYS A 61 -12.31 -11.34 -1.53
CA CYS A 61 -11.49 -10.84 -2.62
C CYS A 61 -12.31 -9.86 -3.47
N PHE A 62 -11.75 -8.69 -3.74
CA PHE A 62 -12.32 -7.63 -4.56
C PHE A 62 -11.36 -7.32 -5.71
N ALA A 63 -11.87 -7.35 -6.94
CA ALA A 63 -11.12 -7.05 -8.14
C ALA A 63 -11.78 -5.90 -8.92
N VAL A 64 -10.96 -5.01 -9.45
CA VAL A 64 -11.37 -3.93 -10.36
C VAL A 64 -10.43 -3.92 -11.54
N THR A 65 -10.98 -4.06 -12.74
CA THR A 65 -10.23 -3.94 -13.99
C THR A 65 -10.90 -2.86 -14.84
N GLY A 66 -10.17 -1.83 -15.26
CA GLY A 66 -10.68 -0.79 -16.14
C GLY A 66 -9.59 0.06 -16.76
N GLY A 67 -9.57 0.16 -18.09
CA GLY A 67 -8.46 0.79 -18.82
C GLY A 67 -7.11 0.15 -18.47
N ALA A 68 -6.17 0.95 -17.95
CA ALA A 68 -4.86 0.50 -17.48
C ALA A 68 -4.83 0.07 -16.00
N LEU A 69 -5.95 0.19 -15.29
CA LEU A 69 -6.06 -0.16 -13.87
C LEU A 69 -6.46 -1.63 -13.74
N ASP A 70 -5.63 -2.41 -13.07
CA ASP A 70 -5.96 -3.76 -12.63
C ASP A 70 -5.59 -3.89 -11.15
N MET A 71 -6.60 -3.98 -10.29
CA MET A 71 -6.44 -4.00 -8.85
C MET A 71 -7.08 -5.24 -8.25
N LEU A 72 -6.34 -5.87 -7.35
CA LEU A 72 -6.79 -6.99 -6.55
C LEU A 72 -6.59 -6.67 -5.07
N MET A 73 -7.67 -6.76 -4.29
CA MET A 73 -7.69 -6.45 -2.86
C MET A 73 -8.33 -7.61 -2.11
N ALA A 74 -7.74 -8.01 -1.00
CA ALA A 74 -8.34 -9.00 -0.12
C ALA A 74 -8.39 -8.48 1.32
N GLY A 75 -9.22 -9.11 2.11
CA GLY A 75 -9.36 -8.73 3.50
C GLY A 75 -10.41 -9.54 4.22
N ARG A 76 -10.98 -8.93 5.25
CA ARG A 76 -11.99 -9.56 6.12
C ARG A 76 -13.30 -8.81 6.06
N TRP A 77 -14.39 -9.53 6.24
CA TRP A 77 -15.72 -8.95 6.33
C TRP A 77 -16.50 -9.49 7.51
N LYS A 78 -17.41 -8.68 8.04
CA LYS A 78 -18.31 -9.06 9.14
C LYS A 78 -19.67 -8.41 8.97
N SER A 79 -20.71 -9.00 9.54
CA SER A 79 -22.02 -8.35 9.65
C SER A 79 -21.94 -7.03 10.44
N GLU A 80 -22.67 -6.01 9.99
CA GLU A 80 -22.76 -4.70 10.64
C GLU A 80 -24.12 -4.04 10.34
N GLY A 81 -25.05 -4.12 11.29
CA GLY A 81 -26.43 -3.66 11.09
C GLY A 81 -27.14 -4.46 10.00
N THR A 82 -27.71 -3.78 9.00
CA THR A 82 -28.40 -4.39 7.85
C THR A 82 -27.48 -4.93 6.75
N GLY A 83 -26.16 -4.75 6.88
CA GLY A 83 -25.18 -5.07 5.86
C GLY A 83 -23.97 -5.84 6.38
N VAL A 84 -22.92 -5.84 5.58
CA VAL A 84 -21.58 -6.30 5.96
C VAL A 84 -20.58 -5.17 5.77
N ARG A 85 -19.56 -5.15 6.63
CA ARG A 85 -18.41 -4.26 6.50
C ARG A 85 -17.23 -5.04 5.97
N LEU A 86 -16.63 -4.55 4.89
CA LEU A 86 -15.43 -5.08 4.28
C LEU A 86 -14.24 -4.21 4.71
N GLN A 87 -13.17 -4.85 5.15
CA GLN A 87 -11.92 -4.19 5.51
C GLN A 87 -10.75 -4.91 4.83
N GLN A 88 -10.08 -4.20 3.93
CA GLN A 88 -8.87 -4.70 3.28
C GLN A 88 -7.79 -4.99 4.32
N VAL A 89 -7.12 -6.12 4.13
CA VAL A 89 -5.88 -6.45 4.80
C VAL A 89 -4.77 -6.27 3.76
N ARG A 90 -3.92 -5.27 3.97
CA ARG A 90 -2.78 -5.01 3.09
C ARG A 90 -1.52 -5.03 3.96
N PRO A 91 -0.59 -5.97 3.70
CA PRO A 91 0.72 -5.95 4.34
C PRO A 91 1.41 -4.62 4.05
N GLU A 92 2.02 -4.02 5.07
CA GLU A 92 2.82 -2.83 4.87
C GLU A 92 4.02 -3.17 3.99
N GLN A 93 4.21 -2.37 2.95
CA GLN A 93 5.37 -2.45 2.06
C GLN A 93 5.88 -1.04 1.81
N THR A 94 7.13 -0.95 1.34
CA THR A 94 7.69 0.34 0.94
C THR A 94 6.91 0.94 -0.23
N LEU A 95 6.73 2.25 -0.18
CA LEU A 95 6.13 3.02 -1.29
C LEU A 95 7.04 3.07 -2.50
N PHE A 96 8.35 2.90 -2.32
CA PHE A 96 9.35 3.01 -3.38
C PHE A 96 10.10 1.69 -3.57
N PRO A 97 9.50 0.65 -4.16
CA PRO A 97 10.21 -0.60 -4.40
C PRO A 97 11.47 -0.32 -5.24
N ALA A 98 12.61 -0.79 -4.75
CA ALA A 98 13.89 -0.65 -5.41
C ALA A 98 14.51 -2.03 -5.64
N PHE A 99 15.08 -2.25 -6.81
CA PHE A 99 15.75 -3.49 -7.18
C PHE A 99 17.17 -3.13 -7.56
N ALA A 100 18.14 -3.87 -7.02
CA ALA A 100 19.54 -3.61 -7.34
C ALA A 100 20.28 -4.88 -7.69
N ARG A 101 21.19 -4.76 -8.64
CA ARG A 101 22.04 -5.84 -9.11
C ARG A 101 23.45 -5.35 -9.39
N LYS A 102 24.39 -6.30 -9.51
CA LYS A 102 25.76 -6.02 -9.94
C LYS A 102 25.86 -6.17 -11.46
N VAL A 103 26.38 -5.15 -12.13
CA VAL A 103 26.68 -5.14 -13.56
C VAL A 103 28.17 -4.84 -13.73
N ALA A 104 28.91 -5.79 -14.31
CA ALA A 104 30.36 -5.68 -14.48
C ALA A 104 30.76 -4.50 -15.40
N ALA A 105 29.99 -4.26 -16.46
CA ALA A 105 30.26 -3.19 -17.43
C ALA A 105 30.23 -1.77 -16.82
N LEU A 106 29.56 -1.59 -15.67
CA LEU A 106 29.51 -0.29 -14.99
C LEU A 106 30.75 -0.01 -14.13
N GLY A 107 31.60 -1.01 -13.87
CA GLY A 107 32.82 -0.82 -13.09
C GLY A 107 32.57 -0.15 -11.73
N ASP A 108 33.18 1.03 -11.55
CA ASP A 108 33.11 1.88 -10.35
C ASP A 108 31.96 2.91 -10.40
N ARG A 109 31.00 2.73 -11.31
CA ARG A 109 29.85 3.62 -11.48
C ARG A 109 28.57 2.98 -11.01
N VAL A 110 27.66 3.80 -10.50
CA VAL A 110 26.32 3.42 -10.07
C VAL A 110 25.30 4.12 -10.96
N GLU A 111 24.40 3.33 -11.53
CA GLU A 111 23.29 3.82 -12.35
C GLU A 111 21.96 3.71 -11.60
N PHE A 112 21.12 4.72 -11.79
CA PHE A 112 19.74 4.74 -11.32
C PHE A 112 18.79 4.87 -12.51
N ASP A 113 17.89 3.90 -12.62
CA ASP A 113 16.78 3.86 -13.56
C ASP A 113 15.45 4.03 -12.79
N PHE A 114 14.76 5.12 -13.05
CA PHE A 114 13.47 5.42 -12.46
C PHE A 114 12.35 4.99 -13.41
N HIS A 115 11.52 4.05 -12.97
CA HIS A 115 10.39 3.57 -13.75
C HIS A 115 9.29 4.65 -13.83
N GLY A 116 9.22 5.32 -14.98
CA GLY A 116 8.43 6.54 -15.15
C GLY A 116 6.94 6.34 -14.90
N ARG A 117 6.35 5.27 -15.45
CA ARG A 117 4.91 4.98 -15.32
C ARG A 117 4.45 4.79 -13.88
N SER A 118 5.27 4.15 -13.03
CA SER A 118 4.88 4.01 -11.61
C SER A 118 5.11 5.31 -10.86
N LEU A 119 6.25 5.97 -11.09
CA LEU A 119 6.66 7.17 -10.34
C LEU A 119 5.82 8.40 -10.68
N SER A 120 5.13 8.43 -11.82
CA SER A 120 4.14 9.48 -12.12
C SER A 120 2.95 9.47 -11.16
N ASN A 121 2.73 8.39 -10.41
CA ASN A 121 1.70 8.33 -9.38
C ASN A 121 2.20 8.81 -7.99
N ALA A 122 3.51 9.06 -7.83
CA ALA A 122 4.06 9.61 -6.59
C ALA A 122 3.84 11.13 -6.52
N ARG A 123 3.59 11.65 -5.32
CA ARG A 123 3.35 13.09 -5.13
C ARG A 123 4.66 13.85 -4.96
N ALA A 124 5.05 14.63 -5.98
CA ALA A 124 6.28 15.43 -5.98
C ALA A 124 7.51 14.62 -5.49
N PRO A 125 7.87 13.54 -6.20
CA PRO A 125 8.90 12.63 -5.73
C PRO A 125 10.27 13.31 -5.70
N VAL A 126 11.04 13.01 -4.65
CA VAL A 126 12.38 13.57 -4.41
C VAL A 126 13.41 12.46 -4.24
N PHE A 127 14.66 12.77 -4.60
CA PHE A 127 15.77 11.82 -4.59
C PHE A 127 17.06 12.45 -4.07
N ALA A 128 17.89 11.64 -3.43
CA ALA A 128 19.27 11.97 -3.07
C ALA A 128 20.11 10.70 -2.87
N VAL A 129 21.42 10.88 -2.85
CA VAL A 129 22.41 9.85 -2.53
C VAL A 129 23.34 10.35 -1.43
N SER A 130 23.92 9.44 -0.65
CA SER A 130 24.99 9.75 0.30
C SER A 130 26.12 8.74 0.21
N ALA A 131 27.35 9.18 0.48
CA ALA A 131 28.53 8.34 0.64
C ALA A 131 28.56 7.60 1.99
N ASP A 132 27.68 7.98 2.93
CA ASP A 132 27.53 7.37 4.25
C ASP A 132 26.07 6.95 4.52
N ASP A 133 25.77 6.55 5.75
CA ASP A 133 24.42 6.16 6.19
C ASP A 133 23.60 7.34 6.75
N GLN A 134 24.12 8.57 6.68
CA GLN A 134 23.46 9.75 7.22
C GLN A 134 22.46 10.33 6.21
N PRO A 135 21.27 10.79 6.68
CA PRO A 135 20.32 11.47 5.82
C PRO A 135 20.97 12.67 5.14
N PRO A 136 20.71 12.90 3.85
CA PRO A 136 21.27 14.02 3.13
C PRO A 136 20.68 15.32 3.67
N ALA A 137 21.48 16.39 3.68
CA ALA A 137 21.02 17.71 4.11
C ALA A 137 19.90 18.27 3.21
N THR A 138 19.88 17.85 1.94
CA THR A 138 18.88 18.27 0.96
C THR A 138 18.45 17.12 0.07
N LEU A 139 17.21 17.19 -0.38
CA LEU A 139 16.62 16.30 -1.38
C LEU A 139 16.27 17.11 -2.62
N ARG A 140 16.52 16.55 -3.80
CA ARG A 140 16.18 17.22 -5.06
C ARG A 140 14.92 16.62 -5.65
N PRO A 141 14.01 17.43 -6.22
CA PRO A 141 12.89 16.89 -7.00
C PRO A 141 13.38 15.98 -8.13
N LEU A 142 12.67 14.88 -8.38
CA LEU A 142 12.95 14.06 -9.58
C LEU A 142 12.42 14.77 -10.84
N PHE A 143 11.19 15.27 -10.78
CA PHE A 143 10.51 15.89 -11.91
C PHE A 143 10.14 17.35 -11.63
N VAL A 144 9.92 18.12 -12.69
CA VAL A 144 9.29 19.45 -12.61
C VAL A 144 7.84 19.29 -12.14
N ALA A 145 7.32 20.28 -11.41
CA ALA A 145 5.90 20.35 -11.09
C ALA A 145 5.06 20.24 -12.38
N ASP A 146 3.97 19.48 -12.32
CA ASP A 146 3.02 19.26 -13.43
C ASP A 146 3.60 18.60 -14.69
N ASN A 147 4.82 18.06 -14.63
CA ASN A 147 5.43 17.37 -15.76
C ASN A 147 5.92 15.97 -15.42
N SER A 148 5.01 15.00 -15.51
CA SER A 148 5.37 13.64 -15.85
C SER A 148 5.38 13.54 -17.38
N THR A 149 6.53 13.82 -18.01
CA THR A 149 6.73 13.28 -19.36
C THR A 149 6.47 11.75 -19.26
N TRP A 150 5.89 11.16 -20.29
CA TRP A 150 5.40 9.78 -20.19
C TRP A 150 6.48 8.80 -20.66
N SER A 151 7.71 8.97 -20.19
CA SER A 151 8.79 8.02 -20.51
C SER A 151 8.61 6.72 -19.73
N GLU A 152 8.94 5.59 -20.34
CA GLU A 152 8.97 4.30 -19.65
C GLU A 152 10.04 4.27 -18.54
N SER A 153 11.12 5.02 -18.74
CA SER A 153 12.32 5.06 -17.89
C SER A 153 12.95 6.46 -17.89
N TYR A 154 13.49 6.84 -16.73
CA TYR A 154 14.32 8.03 -16.54
C TYR A 154 15.65 7.63 -15.93
N GLN A 155 16.74 7.87 -16.65
CA GLN A 155 18.08 7.48 -16.21
C GLN A 155 18.88 8.71 -15.78
N LEU A 156 19.50 8.64 -14.60
CA LEU A 156 20.49 9.62 -14.21
C LEU A 156 21.84 9.34 -14.89
N PRO A 157 22.66 10.37 -15.14
CA PRO A 157 24.07 10.16 -15.40
C PRO A 157 24.70 9.29 -14.31
N ALA A 158 25.50 8.31 -14.72
CA ALA A 158 26.10 7.36 -13.80
C ALA A 158 27.01 8.07 -12.77
N LEU A 159 26.80 7.76 -11.49
CA LEU A 159 27.48 8.38 -10.36
C LEU A 159 28.71 7.56 -9.95
N PRO A 160 29.78 8.18 -9.42
CA PRO A 160 30.89 7.43 -8.81
C PRO A 160 30.40 6.59 -7.63
N ALA A 161 30.79 5.31 -7.55
CA ALA A 161 30.34 4.39 -6.49
C ALA A 161 30.71 4.88 -5.08
N GLN A 162 31.86 5.54 -4.93
CA GLN A 162 32.29 6.14 -3.66
C GLN A 162 31.34 7.26 -3.16
N ALA A 163 30.53 7.84 -4.04
CA ALA A 163 29.54 8.85 -3.68
C ALA A 163 28.16 8.26 -3.31
N VAL A 164 27.97 6.94 -3.49
CA VAL A 164 26.66 6.29 -3.38
C VAL A 164 26.77 5.01 -2.55
N ARG A 165 26.80 5.17 -1.24
CA ARG A 165 26.62 4.06 -0.28
C ARG A 165 25.16 3.84 0.05
N THR A 166 24.41 4.94 0.20
CA THR A 166 22.97 4.93 0.43
C THR A 166 22.26 5.85 -0.55
N PHE A 167 20.98 5.57 -0.78
CA PHE A 167 20.11 6.45 -1.54
C PHE A 167 18.76 6.59 -0.85
N TYR A 168 18.09 7.69 -1.19
CA TYR A 168 16.90 8.18 -0.50
C TYR A 168 15.85 8.52 -1.53
N LEU A 169 14.62 8.06 -1.29
CA LEU A 169 13.45 8.43 -2.06
C LEU A 169 12.36 8.91 -1.16
N GLY A 170 11.70 9.98 -1.55
CA GLY A 170 10.55 10.46 -0.81
C GLY A 170 9.46 11.00 -1.71
N GLU A 171 8.31 11.20 -1.10
CA GLU A 171 7.20 11.97 -1.66
C GLU A 171 6.65 12.94 -0.62
N VAL A 172 5.98 13.97 -1.10
CA VAL A 172 5.24 14.90 -0.26
C VAL A 172 3.92 14.26 0.13
N VAL A 173 3.70 14.11 1.43
CA VAL A 173 2.45 13.59 2.00
C VAL A 173 1.77 14.66 2.85
N ASP A 174 0.45 14.61 2.89
CA ASP A 174 -0.33 15.46 3.78
C ASP A 174 0.07 15.18 5.24
N GLY A 175 0.25 16.24 6.01
CA GLY A 175 0.48 16.13 7.44
C GLY A 175 -0.75 15.61 8.17
N ALA A 176 -0.62 15.31 9.48
CA ALA A 176 -1.80 15.08 10.31
C ALA A 176 -2.76 16.28 10.23
N PRO A 177 -4.08 16.10 10.46
CA PRO A 177 -5.05 17.20 10.38
C PRO A 177 -4.58 18.45 11.14
N GLY A 178 -4.53 19.59 10.45
CA GLY A 178 -4.04 20.86 11.00
C GLY A 178 -2.51 21.04 11.00
N LYS A 179 -1.74 20.10 10.43
CA LYS A 179 -0.29 20.21 10.25
C LYS A 179 0.07 20.47 8.80
N ALA A 180 1.22 21.12 8.59
CA ALA A 180 1.80 21.31 7.27
C ALA A 180 2.16 19.95 6.63
N PRO A 181 2.17 19.85 5.29
CA PRO A 181 2.70 18.69 4.58
C PRO A 181 4.17 18.41 4.94
N VAL A 182 4.55 17.15 4.82
CA VAL A 182 5.92 16.68 5.11
C VAL A 182 6.43 15.80 3.97
N VAL A 183 7.74 15.63 3.89
CA VAL A 183 8.36 14.67 2.97
C VAL A 183 8.54 13.34 3.70
N LYS A 184 7.88 12.28 3.25
CA LYS A 184 8.11 10.92 3.76
C LYS A 184 9.22 10.28 2.95
N VAL A 185 10.34 9.96 3.59
CA VAL A 185 11.58 9.49 2.95
C VAL A 185 11.88 8.06 3.38
N VAL A 186 12.24 7.23 2.40
CA VAL A 186 12.71 5.86 2.55
C VAL A 186 14.20 5.79 2.22
N GLN A 187 14.98 5.17 3.10
CA GLN A 187 16.43 4.97 2.93
C GLN A 187 16.75 3.55 2.51
N TYR A 188 17.67 3.40 1.55
CA TYR A 188 18.21 2.14 1.09
C TYR A 188 19.74 2.13 1.12
N ARG A 189 20.32 0.94 1.30
CA ARG A 189 21.76 0.71 1.17
C ARG A 189 22.08 -0.03 -0.12
N LEU A 190 23.18 0.36 -0.76
CA LEU A 190 23.75 -0.37 -1.89
C LEU A 190 24.94 -1.20 -1.41
N ASP A 191 24.68 -2.47 -1.09
CA ASP A 191 25.69 -3.43 -0.64
C ASP A 191 26.49 -3.98 -1.84
N GLY A 192 27.21 -3.10 -2.54
CA GLY A 192 28.07 -3.42 -3.68
C GLY A 192 27.37 -3.50 -5.04
N ALA A 193 26.04 -3.51 -5.06
CA ALA A 193 25.24 -3.37 -6.29
C ALA A 193 25.48 -1.99 -6.94
N ASN A 194 25.35 -1.93 -8.27
CA ASN A 194 25.70 -0.73 -9.02
C ASN A 194 24.76 -0.42 -10.20
N SER A 195 23.69 -1.20 -10.36
CA SER A 195 22.55 -0.88 -11.23
C SER A 195 21.29 -0.97 -10.38
N VAL A 196 20.57 0.14 -10.25
CA VAL A 196 19.42 0.28 -9.37
C VAL A 196 18.21 0.69 -10.20
N ARG A 197 17.10 -0.04 -10.07
CA ARG A 197 15.81 0.34 -10.63
C ARG A 197 14.83 0.67 -9.53
N VAL A 198 14.17 1.81 -9.66
CA VAL A 198 13.23 2.35 -8.67
C VAL A 198 11.85 2.47 -9.28
N GLY A 199 10.82 2.06 -8.55
CA GLY A 199 9.43 2.31 -8.88
C GLY A 199 8.66 2.99 -7.75
N PHE A 200 7.34 3.01 -7.90
CA PHE A 200 6.40 3.46 -6.88
C PHE A 200 5.22 2.50 -6.78
N ASP A 201 4.83 2.15 -5.56
CA ASP A 201 3.68 1.29 -5.31
C ASP A 201 2.45 2.15 -4.99
N GLN A 202 1.68 2.46 -6.04
CA GLN A 202 0.45 3.24 -5.93
C GLN A 202 -0.58 2.58 -5.01
N LEU A 203 -0.65 1.25 -4.98
CA LEU A 203 -1.59 0.55 -4.10
C LEU A 203 -1.24 0.79 -2.65
N GLN A 204 0.06 0.81 -2.30
CA GLN A 204 0.50 1.11 -0.94
C GLN A 204 0.28 2.57 -0.54
N ALA A 205 0.32 3.50 -1.50
CA ALA A 205 0.04 4.92 -1.26
C ALA A 205 -1.45 5.22 -1.01
N MET A 206 -2.37 4.38 -1.50
CA MET A 206 -3.81 4.54 -1.28
C MET A 206 -4.22 4.06 0.13
N PRO A 207 -5.15 4.74 0.83
CA PRO A 207 -5.71 4.23 2.07
C PRO A 207 -6.30 2.81 1.89
N PRO A 208 -6.14 1.89 2.86
CA PRO A 208 -6.79 0.58 2.80
C PRO A 208 -8.30 0.72 2.63
N MET A 209 -8.88 -0.11 1.78
CA MET A 209 -10.31 -0.09 1.51
C MET A 209 -11.12 -0.48 2.75
N VAL A 210 -12.05 0.39 3.15
CA VAL A 210 -13.13 0.09 4.10
C VAL A 210 -14.45 0.41 3.41
N GLN A 211 -15.29 -0.59 3.21
CA GLN A 211 -16.56 -0.44 2.47
C GLN A 211 -17.70 -1.11 3.22
N ARG A 212 -18.92 -0.64 2.97
CA ARG A 212 -20.15 -1.27 3.47
C ARG A 212 -20.88 -1.90 2.29
N ALA A 213 -21.34 -3.13 2.44
CA ALA A 213 -22.18 -3.78 1.44
C ALA A 213 -23.53 -4.18 2.03
N GLU A 214 -24.59 -4.03 1.25
CA GLU A 214 -25.96 -4.34 1.64
C GLU A 214 -26.62 -5.21 0.57
N LEU A 215 -27.43 -6.17 1.02
CA LEU A 215 -28.23 -7.02 0.13
C LEU A 215 -29.66 -6.49 0.07
N GLN A 216 -30.18 -6.32 -1.14
CA GLN A 216 -31.60 -6.09 -1.41
C GLN A 216 -32.09 -7.23 -2.29
N GLY A 217 -32.77 -8.21 -1.68
CA GLY A 217 -32.94 -9.53 -2.29
C GLY A 217 -31.58 -10.18 -2.52
N ASP A 218 -31.33 -10.64 -3.75
CA ASP A 218 -30.02 -11.17 -4.16
C ASP A 218 -29.09 -10.11 -4.78
N MET A 219 -29.50 -8.84 -4.87
CA MET A 219 -28.65 -7.78 -5.43
C MET A 219 -27.77 -7.19 -4.32
N LEU A 220 -26.45 -7.19 -4.53
CA LEU A 220 -25.50 -6.53 -3.63
C LEU A 220 -25.24 -5.08 -4.08
N PHE A 221 -25.31 -4.18 -3.11
CA PHE A 221 -24.91 -2.78 -3.24
C PHE A 221 -23.65 -2.56 -2.40
N LEU A 222 -22.58 -2.04 -3.01
CA LEU A 222 -21.33 -1.68 -2.34
C LEU A 222 -21.30 -0.15 -2.21
N SER A 223 -21.35 0.35 -0.98
CA SER A 223 -21.40 1.78 -0.65
C SER A 223 -22.47 2.54 -1.44
N GLY A 224 -23.66 1.95 -1.51
CA GLY A 224 -24.82 2.49 -2.22
C GLY A 224 -24.83 2.25 -3.73
N SER A 225 -23.72 1.80 -4.33
CA SER A 225 -23.63 1.51 -5.77
C SER A 225 -23.97 0.05 -6.05
N ARG A 226 -24.82 -0.21 -7.04
CA ARG A 226 -25.19 -1.57 -7.45
C ARG A 226 -23.96 -2.33 -7.96
N LEU A 227 -23.57 -3.41 -7.28
CA LEU A 227 -22.50 -4.29 -7.75
C LEU A 227 -23.07 -5.37 -8.65
N GLY A 228 -23.94 -6.24 -8.15
CA GLY A 228 -24.49 -7.33 -8.96
C GLY A 228 -25.31 -8.32 -8.17
N GLN A 229 -25.97 -9.24 -8.88
CA GLN A 229 -26.70 -10.33 -8.26
C GLN A 229 -25.75 -11.36 -7.66
N ARG A 230 -26.16 -11.94 -6.55
CA ARG A 230 -25.48 -13.03 -5.88
C ARG A 230 -25.48 -14.26 -6.77
N ARG A 231 -24.29 -14.84 -6.94
CA ARG A 231 -24.10 -16.16 -7.52
C ARG A 231 -23.42 -17.06 -6.48
N ALA A 232 -23.77 -18.34 -6.51
CA ALA A 232 -23.19 -19.30 -5.60
C ALA A 232 -21.74 -19.59 -6.02
N LEU A 233 -20.82 -19.55 -5.05
CA LEU A 233 -19.43 -19.94 -5.28
C LEU A 233 -19.35 -21.45 -5.49
N SER A 234 -18.81 -21.88 -6.63
CA SER A 234 -18.38 -23.28 -6.78
C SER A 234 -17.12 -23.51 -5.94
N ARG A 235 -16.86 -24.77 -5.56
CA ARG A 235 -15.62 -25.13 -4.82
C ARG A 235 -14.36 -24.72 -5.58
N GLU A 236 -14.38 -24.82 -6.90
CA GLU A 236 -13.26 -24.43 -7.77
C GLU A 236 -13.00 -22.93 -7.70
N VAL A 237 -14.05 -22.11 -7.82
CA VAL A 237 -13.93 -20.64 -7.72
C VAL A 237 -13.50 -20.23 -6.32
N GLU A 238 -14.07 -20.84 -5.27
CA GLU A 238 -13.66 -20.58 -3.91
C GLU A 238 -12.17 -20.88 -3.70
N GLN A 239 -11.69 -22.03 -4.16
CA GLN A 239 -10.28 -22.39 -4.06
C GLN A 239 -9.38 -21.41 -4.82
N ALA A 240 -9.74 -21.04 -6.04
CA ALA A 240 -8.98 -20.09 -6.85
C ALA A 240 -8.90 -18.70 -6.18
N VAL A 241 -10.01 -18.22 -5.61
CA VAL A 241 -10.07 -16.97 -4.85
C VAL A 241 -9.18 -17.05 -3.61
N ARG A 242 -9.22 -18.18 -2.88
CA ARG A 242 -8.39 -18.40 -1.70
C ARG A 242 -6.90 -18.29 -2.03
N THR A 243 -6.43 -19.11 -2.96
CA THR A 243 -5.00 -19.22 -3.28
C THR A 243 -4.47 -18.02 -4.06
N GLY A 244 -5.29 -17.44 -4.94
CA GLY A 244 -4.88 -16.37 -5.85
C GLY A 244 -4.97 -14.96 -5.25
N CYS A 245 -5.83 -14.76 -4.24
CA CYS A 245 -6.16 -13.43 -3.74
C CYS A 245 -6.10 -13.32 -2.21
N VAL A 246 -6.81 -14.21 -1.50
CA VAL A 246 -6.95 -14.11 -0.03
C VAL A 246 -5.66 -14.46 0.70
N GLU A 247 -5.10 -15.64 0.46
CA GLU A 247 -3.90 -16.11 1.17
C GLU A 247 -2.69 -15.19 0.97
N PRO A 248 -2.37 -14.70 -0.25
CA PRO A 248 -1.23 -13.80 -0.44
C PRO A 248 -1.36 -12.45 0.30
N ALA A 249 -2.58 -12.01 0.61
CA ALA A 249 -2.83 -10.77 1.31
C ALA A 249 -2.83 -10.95 2.84
N LEU A 250 -3.41 -12.05 3.33
CA LEU A 250 -3.50 -12.31 4.77
C LEU A 250 -2.25 -12.98 5.36
N ASN A 251 -1.42 -13.63 4.53
CA ASN A 251 -0.19 -14.32 4.95
C ASN A 251 1.05 -13.74 4.24
N PRO A 252 1.43 -12.48 4.49
CA PRO A 252 2.57 -11.84 3.81
C PRO A 252 3.92 -12.52 4.02
N ASN A 253 4.07 -13.24 5.13
CA ASN A 253 5.31 -13.93 5.47
C ASN A 253 5.52 -15.22 4.69
N VAL A 254 4.55 -15.64 3.88
CA VAL A 254 4.74 -16.72 2.90
C VAL A 254 5.34 -16.08 1.65
N PRO A 255 6.62 -16.33 1.32
CA PRO A 255 7.24 -15.70 0.16
C PRO A 255 6.45 -16.07 -1.09
N ARG A 256 5.98 -15.07 -1.85
CA ARG A 256 5.53 -15.36 -3.22
C ARG A 256 6.71 -16.01 -3.94
N PRO A 257 6.53 -17.14 -4.63
CA PRO A 257 7.61 -17.75 -5.37
C PRO A 257 8.13 -16.73 -6.39
N VAL A 258 9.32 -16.19 -6.11
CA VAL A 258 10.03 -15.31 -7.03
C VAL A 258 10.40 -16.20 -8.22
N LYS A 259 9.94 -15.85 -9.42
CA LYS A 259 10.30 -16.62 -10.62
C LYS A 259 11.82 -16.66 -10.73
N LYS A 260 12.39 -17.81 -11.07
CA LYS A 260 13.84 -17.98 -11.23
C LYS A 260 14.38 -16.91 -12.18
N GLY A 261 15.26 -16.03 -11.69
CA GLY A 261 15.82 -14.89 -12.44
C GLY A 261 15.20 -13.52 -12.17
N GLN A 262 14.22 -13.39 -11.26
CA GLN A 262 13.77 -12.08 -10.77
C GLN A 262 14.65 -11.61 -9.60
N ASP A 263 15.14 -10.38 -9.70
CA ASP A 263 15.83 -9.70 -8.61
C ASP A 263 14.87 -9.48 -7.44
N LYS A 264 15.33 -9.75 -6.21
CA LYS A 264 14.56 -9.41 -5.01
C LYS A 264 14.60 -7.90 -4.78
N PRO A 265 13.51 -7.29 -4.28
CA PRO A 265 13.55 -5.90 -3.89
C PRO A 265 14.52 -5.69 -2.72
N LEU A 266 15.19 -4.55 -2.69
CA LEU A 266 15.97 -4.08 -1.55
C LEU A 266 15.04 -3.83 -0.36
N GLU A 267 15.49 -4.23 0.81
CA GLU A 267 14.80 -3.91 2.06
C GLU A 267 15.14 -2.46 2.48
N PRO A 268 14.13 -1.64 2.82
CA PRO A 268 14.36 -0.34 3.41
C PRO A 268 15.14 -0.45 4.72
N LEU A 269 16.16 0.39 4.90
CA LEU A 269 16.84 0.52 6.20
C LEU A 269 15.94 1.21 7.23
N ARG A 270 15.25 2.28 6.81
CA ARG A 270 14.29 3.03 7.64
C ARG A 270 13.43 3.95 6.78
N THR A 271 12.32 4.38 7.37
CA THR A 271 11.48 5.46 6.86
C THR A 271 11.42 6.59 7.88
N PHE A 272 11.49 7.85 7.44
CA PHE A 272 11.43 9.02 8.31
C PHE A 272 10.76 10.20 7.59
N THR A 273 10.50 11.28 8.31
CA THR A 273 9.87 12.49 7.76
C THR A 273 10.77 13.70 7.86
N LEU A 274 10.77 14.55 6.84
CA LEU A 274 11.44 15.85 6.83
C LEU A 274 10.43 16.97 6.54
N GLY A 275 10.74 18.21 6.92
CA GLY A 275 9.99 19.37 6.48
C GLY A 275 10.21 19.66 4.99
N LEU A 276 9.33 20.46 4.40
CA LEU A 276 9.40 20.80 2.96
C LEU A 276 10.66 21.62 2.61
N GLU A 277 11.27 22.30 3.58
CA GLU A 277 12.52 23.04 3.45
C GLU A 277 13.73 22.16 3.09
N ALA A 278 13.62 20.83 3.28
CA ALA A 278 14.62 19.88 2.84
C ALA A 278 14.63 19.70 1.31
N ILE A 279 13.56 20.07 0.61
CA ILE A 279 13.48 20.01 -0.85
C ILE A 279 14.19 21.23 -1.43
N GLN A 280 15.35 21.03 -2.05
CA GLN A 280 16.17 22.10 -2.60
C GLN A 280 16.78 21.72 -3.95
N GLY A 281 17.20 22.73 -4.71
CA GLY A 281 17.85 22.55 -6.00
C GLY A 281 16.89 22.31 -7.17
N LYS A 282 17.46 22.24 -8.38
CA LYS A 282 16.69 21.99 -9.60
C LYS A 282 16.28 20.52 -9.71
N PRO A 283 15.12 20.21 -10.34
CA PRO A 283 14.74 18.85 -10.65
C PRO A 283 15.83 18.08 -11.40
N PHE A 284 15.88 16.76 -11.24
CA PHE A 284 16.79 15.92 -12.02
C PHE A 284 16.38 15.81 -13.49
N PHE A 285 15.08 15.72 -13.74
CA PHE A 285 14.52 15.58 -15.07
C PHE A 285 13.65 16.81 -15.38
N GLU A 286 14.21 17.69 -16.22
CA GLU A 286 13.52 18.87 -16.70
C GLU A 286 12.62 18.54 -17.90
N ALA A 287 11.58 19.35 -18.11
CA ALA A 287 10.80 19.31 -19.34
C ALA A 287 11.74 19.53 -20.53
N LYS A 288 11.87 18.57 -21.44
CA LYS A 288 12.36 18.90 -22.77
C LYS A 288 11.26 19.74 -23.42
N GLY A 289 11.50 21.03 -23.61
CA GLY A 289 10.62 21.85 -24.43
C GLY A 289 10.47 21.19 -25.79
N ASN A 290 9.23 21.03 -26.24
CA ASN A 290 8.95 20.66 -27.63
C ASN A 290 9.38 21.79 -28.56
#